data_AF-A0A1S8QP28-F1
#
_entry.id   AF-A0A1S8QP28-F1
#
_cell.length_a   1.000
_cell.length_b   1.000
_cell.length_c   1.000
_cell.angle_alpha   90.00
_cell.angle_beta   90.00
_cell.angle_gamma   90.00
#
_symmetry.space_group_name_H-M   'P 1'
#
loop_
_entity.id
_entity.type
_entity.pdbx_description
1 polymer ?
#
loop_
_entity_poly.entity_id
_entity_poly.type
_entity_poly.pdbx_seq_one_letter_code
_entity_poly.pdbx_strand_id
1 'polypeptide(L)'
;MADLFPSGSLESTNLGNASLTTGFKGSYAINFDTMEFIKNPDGTIKILDAYETYIQWCQLAMMTARYRYRAYTSKFGRDIIGKMIDQKAMELEIKRVTTETLMVHPMTASIDNFVFIWENGEVYYTYEVTATSGQSKVLSNSEKVG
;
A
#
# COMPACT_ATOMS: atom_id res chain seq x y z
N MET A 1 -38.41 40.30 5.04
CA MET A 1 -37.05 39.77 5.33
C MET A 1 -36.18 40.21 4.17
N ALA A 2 -35.03 40.87 4.40
CA ALA A 2 -34.11 41.19 3.31
C ALA A 2 -33.36 39.92 2.90
N ASP A 3 -33.25 39.67 1.59
CA ASP A 3 -32.43 38.59 1.06
C ASP A 3 -30.96 39.03 1.08
N LEU A 4 -30.13 38.32 1.86
CA LEU A 4 -28.75 38.68 2.18
C LEU A 4 -27.73 37.92 1.33
N PHE A 5 -28.17 37.10 0.37
CA PHE A 5 -27.26 36.32 -0.46
C PHE A 5 -27.12 36.93 -1.87
N PRO A 6 -25.88 37.18 -2.34
CA PRO A 6 -25.66 37.69 -3.68
C PRO A 6 -26.13 36.66 -4.72
N SER A 7 -26.98 37.09 -5.66
CA SER A 7 -27.55 36.26 -6.73
C SER A 7 -26.64 36.09 -7.96
N GLY A 8 -25.35 36.37 -7.82
CA GLY A 8 -24.35 36.19 -8.87
C GLY A 8 -23.98 34.73 -9.04
N SER A 9 -23.82 34.27 -10.29
CA SER A 9 -23.37 32.92 -10.59
C SER A 9 -22.00 32.66 -9.96
N LEU A 10 -21.87 31.56 -9.22
CA LEU A 10 -20.58 31.03 -8.81
C LEU A 10 -19.78 30.72 -10.09
N GLU A 11 -18.73 31.48 -10.34
CA GLU A 11 -17.70 31.11 -11.31
C GLU A 11 -17.07 29.81 -10.83
N SER A 12 -17.36 28.71 -11.53
CA SER A 12 -16.72 27.43 -11.27
C SER A 12 -15.26 27.55 -11.71
N THR A 13 -14.37 27.80 -10.75
CA THR A 13 -12.94 27.65 -11.01
C THR A 13 -12.66 26.18 -11.32
N ASN A 14 -12.45 25.88 -12.60
CA ASN A 14 -11.88 24.59 -12.98
C ASN A 14 -10.43 24.62 -12.53
N LEU A 15 -10.11 23.89 -11.46
CA LEU A 15 -8.71 23.53 -11.20
C LEU A 15 -8.26 22.73 -12.43
N GLY A 16 -7.50 23.36 -13.31
CA GLY A 16 -6.79 22.66 -14.37
C GLY A 16 -5.92 21.62 -13.69
N ASN A 17 -6.25 20.34 -13.86
CA ASN A 17 -5.35 19.26 -13.54
C ASN A 17 -4.16 19.41 -14.50
N ALA A 18 -3.20 20.25 -14.13
CA ALA A 18 -1.89 20.25 -14.73
C ALA A 18 -1.32 18.86 -14.44
N SER A 19 -1.51 17.95 -15.38
CA SER A 19 -0.84 16.66 -15.40
C SER A 19 0.63 16.97 -15.53
N LEU A 20 1.29 17.10 -14.38
CA LEU A 20 2.74 17.08 -14.29
C LEU A 20 3.15 15.68 -14.73
N THR A 21 3.32 15.48 -16.04
CA THR A 21 3.98 14.31 -16.63
C THR A 21 5.48 14.37 -16.32
N THR A 22 5.81 14.52 -15.05
CA THR A 22 7.17 14.28 -14.58
C THR A 22 7.35 12.79 -14.66
N GLY A 23 8.11 12.32 -15.65
CA GLY A 23 8.41 10.90 -15.82
C GLY A 23 8.89 10.31 -14.49
N PHE A 24 8.37 9.13 -14.15
CA PHE A 24 8.74 8.43 -12.93
C PHE A 24 10.26 8.15 -12.94
N LYS A 25 10.98 8.71 -11.95
CA LYS A 25 12.45 8.67 -11.90
C LYS A 25 13.04 7.47 -11.15
N GLY A 26 12.20 6.54 -10.69
CA GLY A 26 12.62 5.45 -9.82
C GLY A 26 12.56 5.80 -8.33
N SER A 27 12.79 4.79 -7.51
CA SER A 27 12.95 4.91 -6.06
C SER A 27 14.22 4.19 -5.60
N TYR A 28 14.76 4.57 -4.45
CA TYR A 28 15.91 3.90 -3.85
C TYR A 28 15.51 2.49 -3.37
N ALA A 29 16.31 1.49 -3.75
CA ALA A 29 16.12 0.12 -3.33
C ALA A 29 16.46 -0.04 -1.84
N ILE A 30 15.58 -0.70 -1.09
CA ILE A 30 15.71 -0.97 0.33
C ILE A 30 15.90 -2.47 0.55
N ASN A 31 16.85 -2.84 1.40
CA ASN A 31 16.95 -4.19 1.94
C ASN A 31 15.95 -4.31 3.09
N PHE A 32 14.97 -5.22 2.99
CA PHE A 32 13.91 -5.36 4.00
C PHE A 32 14.35 -6.07 5.29
N ASP A 33 15.49 -6.77 5.28
CA ASP A 33 16.05 -7.40 6.47
C ASP A 33 16.79 -6.38 7.34
N THR A 34 17.55 -5.47 6.72
CA THR A 34 18.36 -4.47 7.43
C THR A 34 17.72 -3.08 7.48
N MET A 35 16.71 -2.83 6.63
CA MET A 35 16.11 -1.52 6.40
C MET A 35 17.09 -0.44 5.91
N GLU A 36 18.17 -0.87 5.24
CA GLU A 36 19.19 0.02 4.64
C GLU A 36 19.06 0.10 3.11
N PHE A 37 19.62 1.16 2.51
CA PHE A 37 19.67 1.29 1.07
C PHE A 37 20.66 0.30 0.44
N ILE A 38 20.22 -0.38 -0.62
CA ILE A 38 21.08 -1.28 -1.39
C ILE A 38 22.01 -0.43 -2.26
N LYS A 39 23.33 -0.65 -2.13
CA LYS A 39 24.35 0.04 -2.94
C LYS A 39 24.83 -0.84 -4.09
N ASN A 40 25.13 -0.19 -5.21
CA ASN A 40 25.85 -0.78 -6.32
C ASN A 40 27.34 -0.93 -5.97
N PRO A 41 28.12 -1.73 -6.73
CA PRO A 41 29.56 -1.91 -6.49
C PRO A 41 30.38 -0.61 -6.55
N ASP A 42 29.89 0.41 -7.26
CA ASP A 42 30.50 1.74 -7.37
C ASP A 42 30.18 2.68 -6.20
N GLY A 43 29.38 2.21 -5.22
CA GLY A 43 28.97 2.98 -4.05
C GLY A 43 27.72 3.83 -4.23
N THR A 44 27.15 3.92 -5.44
CA THR A 44 25.86 4.60 -5.68
C THR A 44 24.69 3.78 -5.12
N ILE A 45 23.54 4.42 -4.86
CA ILE A 45 22.34 3.70 -4.40
C ILE A 45 21.63 3.10 -5.61
N LYS A 46 21.25 1.82 -5.51
CA LYS A 46 20.46 1.15 -6.54
C LYS A 46 19.09 1.84 -6.69
N ILE A 47 18.77 2.23 -7.91
CA ILE A 47 17.45 2.77 -8.28
C ILE A 47 16.60 1.64 -8.87
N LEU A 48 15.39 1.50 -8.36
CA LEU A 48 14.39 0.56 -8.84
C LEU A 48 13.61 1.13 -10.03
N ASP A 49 13.18 0.25 -10.92
CA ASP A 49 12.23 0.62 -11.97
C ASP A 49 10.81 0.88 -11.39
N ALA A 50 9.85 1.22 -12.26
CA ALA A 50 8.49 1.55 -11.85
C ALA A 50 7.78 0.39 -11.16
N TYR A 51 7.93 -0.82 -11.68
CA TYR A 51 7.26 -2.00 -11.14
C TYR A 51 7.92 -2.47 -9.85
N GLU A 52 9.25 -2.53 -9.81
CA GLU A 52 10.01 -2.85 -8.60
C GLU A 52 9.74 -1.84 -7.48
N THR A 53 9.65 -0.54 -7.80
CA THR A 53 9.27 0.48 -6.82
C THR A 53 7.88 0.24 -6.27
N TYR A 54 6.92 -0.11 -7.14
CA TYR A 54 5.56 -0.43 -6.72
C TYR A 54 5.52 -1.64 -5.77
N ILE A 55 6.27 -2.70 -6.08
CA ILE A 55 6.37 -3.86 -5.18
C ILE A 55 6.98 -3.46 -3.83
N GLN A 56 8.05 -2.66 -3.83
CA GLN A 56 8.64 -2.13 -2.60
C GLN A 56 7.64 -1.29 -1.80
N TRP A 57 6.80 -0.49 -2.48
CA TRP A 57 5.73 0.28 -1.84
C TRP A 57 4.72 -0.65 -1.15
N CYS A 58 4.28 -1.73 -1.82
CA CYS A 58 3.35 -2.70 -1.24
C CYS A 58 3.91 -3.33 0.05
N GLN A 59 5.18 -3.73 0.04
CA GLN A 59 5.84 -4.30 1.21
C GLN A 59 5.93 -3.29 2.37
N LEU A 60 6.37 -2.06 2.10
CA LEU A 60 6.45 -1.01 3.11
C LEU A 60 5.07 -0.64 3.70
N ALA A 61 4.04 -0.58 2.86
CA ALA A 61 2.67 -0.34 3.30
C ALA A 61 2.17 -1.44 4.24
N MET A 62 2.46 -2.70 3.93
CA MET A 62 2.09 -3.83 4.79
C MET A 62 2.91 -3.93 6.07
N MET A 63 4.15 -3.42 6.09
CA MET A 63 4.99 -3.37 7.30
C MET A 63 4.66 -2.18 8.22
N THR A 64 3.89 -1.20 7.73
CA THR A 64 3.61 0.03 8.45
C THR A 64 2.20 0.00 9.02
N ALA A 65 2.06 0.08 10.36
CA ALA A 65 0.75 0.31 10.97
C ALA A 65 0.22 1.71 10.60
N ARG A 66 -1.02 1.78 10.12
CA ARG A 66 -1.67 3.04 9.75
C ARG A 66 -1.70 3.98 10.96
N TYR A 67 -1.49 5.28 10.71
CA TYR A 67 -1.40 6.34 11.74
C TYR A 67 -0.21 6.25 12.71
N ARG A 68 0.68 5.26 12.59
CA ARG A 68 1.83 5.09 13.49
C ARG A 68 2.86 6.22 13.40
N TYR A 69 3.03 6.79 12.21
CA TYR A 69 4.03 7.82 11.93
C TYR A 69 3.39 9.04 11.29
N ARG A 70 3.74 10.23 11.78
CA ARG A 70 3.25 11.53 11.26
C ARG A 70 3.74 11.85 9.84
N ALA A 71 4.81 11.19 9.39
CA ALA A 71 5.35 11.35 8.05
C ALA A 71 4.41 10.82 6.96
N TYR A 72 3.49 9.92 7.31
CA TYR A 72 2.57 9.30 6.37
C TYR A 72 1.17 9.92 6.42
N THR A 73 0.52 9.95 5.26
CA THR A 73 -0.90 10.31 5.17
C THR A 73 -1.78 9.20 5.75
N SER A 74 -3.04 9.51 5.99
CA SER A 74 -4.03 8.53 6.47
C SER A 74 -4.27 7.35 5.53
N LYS A 75 -3.83 7.44 4.27
CA LYS A 75 -4.01 6.37 3.28
C LYS A 75 -2.89 5.33 3.31
N PHE A 76 -1.76 5.61 3.95
CA PHE A 76 -0.59 4.73 3.92
C PHE A 76 -0.51 3.88 5.19
N GLY A 77 -0.13 2.61 5.00
CA GLY A 77 -0.05 1.63 6.07
C GLY A 77 -1.33 0.78 6.19
N ARG A 78 -1.16 -0.40 6.80
CA ARG A 78 -2.23 -1.34 7.09
C ARG A 78 -2.90 -1.05 8.43
N ASP A 79 -4.19 -1.33 8.51
CA ASP A 79 -4.91 -1.30 9.78
C ASP A 79 -4.44 -2.44 10.69
N ILE A 80 -4.60 -2.25 12.00
CA ILE A 80 -4.26 -3.27 12.99
C ILE A 80 -5.36 -4.32 12.99
N ILE A 81 -4.95 -5.58 12.83
CA ILE A 81 -5.87 -6.72 12.91
C ILE A 81 -6.07 -7.08 14.39
N GLY A 82 -7.33 -7.10 14.83
CA GLY A 82 -7.69 -7.47 16.19
C GLY A 82 -7.57 -8.97 16.45
N LYS A 83 -7.55 -9.35 17.74
CA LYS A 83 -7.61 -10.77 18.12
C LYS A 83 -8.97 -11.36 17.75
N MET A 84 -8.95 -12.49 17.05
CA MET A 84 -10.15 -13.24 16.65
C MET A 84 -10.04 -14.67 17.17
N ILE A 85 -11.16 -15.23 17.64
CA ILE A 85 -11.22 -16.61 18.15
C ILE A 85 -11.34 -17.61 16.98
N ASP A 86 -12.01 -17.22 15.91
CA ASP A 86 -12.26 -18.07 14.75
C ASP A 86 -11.20 -17.85 13.65
N GLN A 87 -10.63 -18.95 13.15
CA GLN A 87 -9.60 -18.91 12.10
C GLN A 87 -10.15 -18.33 10.80
N LYS A 88 -11.38 -18.69 10.39
CA LYS A 88 -11.96 -18.17 9.14
C LYS A 88 -12.23 -16.69 9.23
N ALA A 89 -12.72 -16.21 10.38
CA ALA A 89 -12.91 -14.79 10.63
C ALA A 89 -11.57 -14.02 10.56
N MET A 90 -10.48 -14.59 11.11
CA MET A 90 -9.13 -14.02 10.98
C MET A 90 -8.66 -13.97 9.51
N GLU A 91 -8.85 -15.04 8.74
CA GLU A 91 -8.47 -15.07 7.32
C GLU A 91 -9.24 -14.03 6.50
N LEU A 92 -10.54 -13.85 6.76
CA LEU A 92 -11.36 -12.81 6.11
C LEU A 92 -10.88 -11.40 6.47
N GLU A 93 -10.51 -11.17 7.73
CA GLU A 93 -9.99 -9.88 8.18
C GLU A 93 -8.61 -9.58 7.55
N ILE A 94 -7.73 -10.58 7.45
CA ILE A 94 -6.45 -10.45 6.74
C ILE A 94 -6.68 -10.09 5.27
N LYS A 95 -7.61 -10.76 4.59
CA LYS A 95 -7.98 -10.42 3.20
C LYS A 95 -8.46 -8.98 3.10
N ARG A 96 -9.41 -8.59 3.95
CA ARG A 96 -9.99 -7.24 3.96
C ARG A 96 -8.91 -6.18 4.16
N VAL A 97 -8.10 -6.31 5.20
CA VAL A 97 -7.04 -5.34 5.54
C VAL A 97 -5.98 -5.28 4.46
N THR A 98 -5.52 -6.43 3.93
CA THR A 98 -4.52 -6.47 2.85
C THR A 98 -5.04 -5.78 1.60
N THR A 99 -6.28 -6.10 1.17
CA THR A 99 -6.91 -5.49 0.00
C THR A 99 -7.12 -3.99 0.19
N GLU A 100 -7.70 -3.55 1.31
CA GLU A 100 -7.90 -2.13 1.60
C GLU A 100 -6.59 -1.34 1.68
N THR A 101 -5.51 -1.96 2.16
CA THR A 101 -4.20 -1.31 2.27
C THR A 101 -3.57 -1.10 0.90
N LEU A 102 -3.65 -2.08 0.01
CA LEU A 102 -2.92 -2.04 -1.26
C LEU A 102 -3.72 -1.42 -2.40
N MET A 103 -5.06 -1.51 -2.38
CA MET A 103 -5.94 -0.93 -3.41
C MET A 103 -5.95 0.61 -3.42
N VAL A 104 -5.37 1.28 -2.42
CA VAL A 104 -5.21 2.75 -2.44
C VAL A 104 -4.13 3.22 -3.42
N HIS A 105 -3.22 2.33 -3.83
CA HIS A 105 -2.17 2.67 -4.76
C HIS A 105 -2.70 2.60 -6.20
N PRO A 106 -2.47 3.64 -7.05
CA PRO A 106 -3.08 3.73 -8.38
C PRO A 106 -2.61 2.64 -9.36
N MET A 107 -1.48 1.97 -9.08
CA MET A 107 -1.00 0.86 -9.88
C MET A 107 -1.62 -0.49 -9.49
N THR A 108 -2.36 -0.58 -8.38
CA THR A 108 -2.96 -1.84 -7.95
C THR A 108 -4.24 -2.11 -8.74
N ALA A 109 -4.27 -3.21 -9.49
CA ALA A 109 -5.47 -3.66 -10.19
C ALA A 109 -6.30 -4.62 -9.32
N SER A 110 -5.64 -5.59 -8.69
CA SER A 110 -6.30 -6.56 -7.83
C SER A 110 -5.33 -7.21 -6.83
N ILE A 111 -5.91 -7.80 -5.78
CA ILE A 111 -5.23 -8.56 -4.74
C ILE A 111 -5.98 -9.88 -4.55
N ASP A 112 -5.36 -10.99 -4.95
CA ASP A 112 -6.03 -12.28 -5.09
C ASP A 112 -5.16 -13.44 -4.58
N ASN A 113 -5.61 -14.68 -4.80
CA ASN A 113 -4.84 -15.91 -4.60
C ASN A 113 -4.26 -16.06 -3.18
N PHE A 114 -5.07 -15.70 -2.19
CA PHE A 114 -4.71 -15.85 -0.79
C PHE A 114 -4.57 -17.33 -0.39
N VAL A 115 -3.45 -17.65 0.25
CA VAL A 115 -3.16 -18.95 0.87
C VAL A 115 -2.77 -18.72 2.31
N PHE A 116 -3.31 -19.52 3.23
CA PHE A 116 -3.06 -19.42 4.68
C PHE A 116 -2.48 -20.71 5.22
N ILE A 117 -1.48 -20.57 6.08
CA ILE A 117 -0.81 -21.66 6.79
C ILE A 117 -0.78 -21.28 8.27
N TRP A 118 -1.41 -22.10 9.11
CA TRP A 118 -1.53 -21.87 10.54
C TRP A 118 -0.51 -22.71 11.30
N GLU A 119 0.39 -22.07 12.04
CA GLU A 119 1.44 -22.73 12.82
C GLU A 119 1.70 -21.99 14.13
N ASN A 120 1.78 -22.71 15.25
CA ASN A 120 2.22 -22.18 16.55
C ASN A 120 1.49 -20.90 17.04
N GLY A 121 0.20 -20.74 16.71
CA GLY A 121 -0.57 -19.54 17.09
C GLY A 121 -0.28 -18.31 16.21
N GLU A 122 0.36 -18.52 15.06
CA GLU A 122 0.57 -17.54 14.01
C GLU A 122 -0.08 -18.04 12.72
N VAL A 123 -0.46 -17.10 11.86
CA VAL A 123 -0.92 -17.38 10.50
C VAL A 123 0.04 -16.76 9.51
N TYR A 124 0.69 -17.60 8.71
CA TYR A 124 1.49 -17.23 7.56
C TYR A 124 0.58 -17.18 6.36
N TYR A 125 0.69 -16.14 5.54
CA TYR A 125 -0.15 -16.02 4.37
C TYR A 125 0.59 -15.43 3.19
N THR A 126 0.21 -15.89 2.00
CA THR A 126 0.66 -15.34 0.73
C THR A 126 -0.52 -14.82 -0.06
N TYR A 127 -0.29 -13.83 -0.90
CA TYR A 127 -1.28 -13.25 -1.80
C TYR A 127 -0.58 -12.73 -3.06
N GLU A 128 -1.32 -12.69 -4.16
CA GLU A 128 -0.84 -12.15 -5.42
C GLU A 128 -1.32 -10.71 -5.61
N VAL A 129 -0.38 -9.81 -5.85
CA VAL A 129 -0.64 -8.43 -6.22
C VAL A 129 -0.52 -8.30 -7.73
N THR A 130 -1.59 -7.87 -8.39
CA THR A 130 -1.59 -7.62 -9.84
C THR A 130 -1.60 -6.11 -10.10
N ALA A 131 -0.64 -5.65 -10.89
CA ALA A 131 -0.56 -4.26 -11.33
C ALA A 131 -1.49 -3.99 -12.52
N THR A 132 -1.88 -2.73 -12.72
CA THR A 132 -2.65 -2.29 -13.90
C THR A 132 -1.92 -2.50 -15.23
N SER A 133 -0.60 -2.70 -15.20
CA SER A 133 0.19 -3.13 -16.36
C SER A 133 0.02 -4.61 -16.72
N GLY A 134 -0.65 -5.41 -15.88
CA GLY A 134 -0.81 -6.86 -16.02
C GLY A 134 0.33 -7.68 -15.39
N GLN A 135 1.37 -7.05 -14.86
CA GLN A 135 2.43 -7.74 -14.11
C GLN A 135 1.93 -8.11 -12.71
N SER A 136 2.28 -9.30 -12.23
CA SER A 136 1.91 -9.76 -10.89
C SER A 136 3.10 -10.23 -10.05
N LYS A 137 2.92 -10.20 -8.72
CA LYS A 137 3.92 -10.67 -7.75
C LYS A 137 3.23 -11.28 -6.55
N VAL A 138 3.69 -12.47 -6.16
CA VAL A 138 3.30 -13.09 -4.89
C VAL A 138 4.13 -12.46 -3.76
N LEU A 139 3.43 -11.97 -2.74
CA LEU A 139 3.99 -11.46 -1.49
C LEU A 139 3.56 -12.36 -0.32
N SER A 140 4.28 -12.25 0.78
CA SER A 140 4.09 -13.09 1.97
C SER A 140 4.22 -12.27 3.26
N ASN A 141 3.39 -12.57 4.24
CA ASN A 141 3.35 -11.92 5.54
C ASN A 141 2.94 -12.93 6.62
N SER A 142 3.03 -12.54 7.89
CA SER A 142 2.53 -13.32 9.01
C SER A 142 1.85 -12.44 10.05
N GLU A 143 0.83 -13.00 10.71
CA GLU A 143 0.15 -12.38 11.85
C GLU A 143 0.19 -13.30 13.06
N LYS A 144 0.39 -12.70 14.24
CA LYS A 144 0.27 -13.41 15.52
C LYS A 144 -1.18 -13.42 15.97
N VAL A 145 -1.68 -14.58 16.38
CA VAL A 145 -3.08 -14.78 16.79
C VAL A 145 -3.20 -14.95 18.32
N GLY A 146 -2.12 -14.69 19.07
CA GLY A 146 -1.99 -14.86 20.52
C GLY A 146 -2.10 -13.60 21.36
#